data_AF-A0A1I2J0Y5-F1
#
_entry.id   AF-A0A1I2J0Y5-F1
#
_cell.length_a   1.000
_cell.length_b   1.000
_cell.length_c   1.000
_cell.angle_alpha   90.00
_cell.angle_beta   90.00
_cell.angle_gamma   90.00
#
_symmetry.space_group_name_H-M   'P 1'
#
loop_
_entity.id
_entity.type
_entity.pdbx_description
1 polymer ?
#
loop_
_entity_poly.entity_id
_entity_poly.type
_entity_poly.pdbx_seq_one_letter_code
_entity_poly.pdbx_strand_id
1 'polypeptide(L)'
;MAGMSTKAGKQMTYLWIPGTGPDAQALRRLQEHARKPARPMGEAWFMAEHRRFFTELLTDDASRWERELIETALMTLTSGPGCFGLRREWSDWLHYLTPRLLGRIDGPQWKNIYESLISAFMARYPDERSEYPYDRFLEDTLATLGRMPMAPSNWNDGGLVMDGLIPAVEEMTYGLALFCGGTFSAALFLHLKYLDEGLLPDWLASVLAIEDAVWRVKMVLWVAKSRELLLQSGQQPGVLEMEPSYGSGWDGCWGLMGSNPSPEVDPSQIAIPFLSDARRQCFQSVLRRHLTRASLERLGAEVAEAEEAQPRLYGIRVQFDQAVREIVLDYQLR
;
A
#
# COMPACT_ATOMS: atom_id res chain seq x y z
N MET A 1 11.71 20.85 -40.12
CA MET A 1 10.98 21.65 -39.12
C MET A 1 9.59 21.04 -38.96
N ALA A 2 9.44 20.08 -38.04
CA ALA A 2 8.17 19.47 -37.71
C ALA A 2 7.78 19.94 -36.31
N GLY A 3 6.63 20.57 -36.20
CA GLY A 3 6.17 21.26 -34.99
C GLY A 3 5.88 20.27 -33.85
N MET A 4 6.61 20.42 -32.75
CA MET A 4 6.20 19.90 -31.45
C MET A 4 4.99 20.71 -31.00
N SER A 5 3.80 20.15 -31.22
CA SER A 5 2.56 20.61 -30.60
C SER A 5 2.55 20.18 -29.14
N THR A 6 3.17 20.99 -28.27
CA THR A 6 3.00 20.91 -26.82
C THR A 6 1.58 21.32 -26.47
N LYS A 7 0.65 20.35 -26.45
CA LYS A 7 -0.60 20.52 -25.72
C LYS A 7 -0.23 20.72 -24.25
N ALA A 8 -0.36 21.94 -23.75
CA ALA A 8 -0.30 22.26 -22.33
C ALA A 8 -1.46 21.52 -21.64
N GLY A 9 -1.21 20.27 -21.28
CA GLY A 9 -2.10 19.50 -20.43
C GLY A 9 -2.11 20.14 -19.05
N LYS A 10 -3.31 20.41 -18.52
CA LYS A 10 -3.51 20.81 -17.13
C LYS A 10 -2.74 19.82 -16.25
N GLN A 11 -1.70 20.29 -15.57
CA GLN A 11 -0.87 19.45 -14.70
C GLN A 11 -1.80 18.86 -13.62
N MET A 12 -2.04 17.56 -13.68
CA MET A 12 -2.91 16.87 -12.75
C MET A 12 -2.18 16.77 -11.41
N THR A 13 -2.66 17.47 -10.39
CA THR A 13 -2.13 17.35 -9.03
C THR A 13 -2.66 16.07 -8.38
N TYR A 14 -1.79 15.33 -7.70
CA TYR A 14 -2.18 14.16 -6.91
C TYR A 14 -1.72 14.34 -5.47
N LEU A 15 -2.65 14.66 -4.56
CA LEU A 15 -2.37 14.89 -3.15
C LEU A 15 -3.17 13.91 -2.29
N TRP A 16 -2.62 13.54 -1.15
CA TRP A 16 -3.37 12.91 -0.08
C TRP A 16 -3.95 13.99 0.84
N ILE A 17 -5.28 14.06 0.86
CA ILE A 17 -6.03 15.02 1.65
C ILE A 17 -7.03 14.21 2.49
N PRO A 18 -6.90 14.22 3.84
CA PRO A 18 -7.84 13.59 4.75
C PRO A 18 -9.30 13.85 4.38
N GLY A 19 -10.10 12.79 4.35
CA GLY A 19 -11.53 12.84 4.04
C GLY A 19 -11.92 12.98 2.57
N THR A 20 -10.97 13.05 1.62
CA THR A 20 -11.32 13.12 0.17
C THR A 20 -11.70 11.76 -0.41
N GLY A 21 -10.95 10.71 -0.07
CA GLY A 21 -11.20 9.34 -0.51
C GLY A 21 -11.04 9.05 -2.01
N PRO A 22 -11.53 7.86 -2.44
CA PRO A 22 -11.54 7.41 -3.83
C PRO A 22 -12.31 8.33 -4.79
N ASP A 23 -11.77 8.53 -5.99
CA ASP A 23 -12.45 9.24 -7.09
C ASP A 23 -13.55 8.36 -7.69
N ALA A 24 -14.80 8.81 -7.56
CA ALA A 24 -15.97 8.07 -8.05
C ALA A 24 -16.00 7.91 -9.58
N GLN A 25 -15.42 8.83 -10.35
CA GLN A 25 -15.35 8.71 -11.81
C GLN A 25 -14.29 7.69 -12.24
N ALA A 26 -13.14 7.68 -11.56
CA ALA A 26 -12.11 6.65 -11.77
C ALA A 26 -12.63 5.26 -11.42
N LEU A 27 -13.40 5.13 -10.33
CA LEU A 27 -14.03 3.87 -9.96
C LEU A 27 -15.00 3.38 -11.03
N ARG A 28 -15.84 4.28 -11.58
CA ARG A 28 -16.74 3.94 -12.69
C ARG A 28 -15.98 3.45 -13.93
N ARG A 29 -14.89 4.13 -14.32
CA ARG A 29 -14.06 3.69 -15.45
C ARG A 29 -13.45 2.30 -15.20
N LEU A 30 -12.92 2.05 -14.02
CA LEU A 30 -12.43 0.70 -13.66
C LEU A 30 -13.55 -0.34 -13.79
N GLN A 31 -14.75 -0.05 -13.31
CA GLN A 31 -15.90 -0.94 -13.41
C GLN A 31 -16.33 -1.21 -14.88
N GLU A 32 -16.33 -0.18 -15.72
CA GLU A 32 -16.69 -0.26 -17.15
C GLU A 32 -15.71 -1.14 -17.93
N HIS A 33 -14.42 -1.06 -17.62
CA HIS A 33 -13.38 -1.87 -18.27
C HIS A 33 -13.24 -3.28 -17.66
N ALA A 34 -13.63 -3.47 -16.39
CA ALA A 34 -13.54 -4.72 -15.66
C ALA A 34 -14.66 -5.72 -16.00
N ARG A 35 -14.53 -6.41 -17.14
CA ARG A 35 -15.46 -7.46 -17.58
C ARG A 35 -15.35 -8.71 -16.70
N LYS A 36 -16.50 -9.35 -16.45
CA LYS A 36 -16.56 -10.63 -15.73
C LYS A 36 -15.87 -11.74 -16.53
N PRO A 37 -14.90 -12.46 -15.93
CA PRO A 37 -14.33 -13.64 -16.57
C PRO A 37 -15.40 -14.73 -16.77
N ALA A 38 -15.41 -15.35 -17.94
CA ALA A 38 -16.36 -16.41 -18.28
C ALA A 38 -16.06 -17.75 -17.59
N ARG A 39 -14.82 -17.93 -17.12
CA ARG A 39 -14.35 -19.15 -16.45
C ARG A 39 -14.02 -18.82 -15.00
N PRO A 40 -14.30 -19.75 -14.06
CA PRO A 40 -13.96 -19.54 -12.66
C PRO A 40 -12.45 -19.44 -12.51
N MET A 41 -11.99 -18.70 -11.50
CA MET A 41 -10.57 -18.61 -11.19
C MET A 41 -10.09 -19.94 -10.62
N GLY A 42 -9.02 -20.51 -11.13
CA GLY A 42 -8.38 -21.67 -10.50
C GLY A 42 -7.39 -21.27 -9.40
N GLU A 43 -7.25 -22.12 -8.38
CA GLU A 43 -6.29 -21.93 -7.30
C GLU A 43 -4.83 -22.05 -7.78
N ALA A 44 -3.89 -21.40 -7.10
CA ALA A 44 -2.47 -21.58 -7.39
C ALA A 44 -1.94 -22.89 -6.76
N TRP A 45 -2.39 -23.18 -5.54
CA TRP A 45 -1.85 -24.24 -4.71
C TRP A 45 -2.78 -25.43 -4.68
N PHE A 46 -2.37 -26.54 -5.29
CA PHE A 46 -3.14 -27.78 -5.28
C PHE A 46 -2.19 -28.98 -5.25
N MET A 47 -2.42 -29.88 -4.30
CA MET A 47 -1.74 -31.17 -4.22
C MET A 47 -2.64 -32.33 -4.70
N ALA A 48 -3.88 -32.00 -5.09
CA ALA A 48 -4.85 -32.96 -5.58
C ALA A 48 -4.67 -33.24 -7.09
N GLU A 49 -5.28 -34.31 -7.57
CA GLU A 49 -5.31 -34.65 -9.01
C GLU A 49 -6.01 -33.58 -9.86
N HIS A 50 -6.92 -32.83 -9.24
CA HIS A 50 -7.67 -31.76 -9.89
C HIS A 50 -7.51 -30.44 -9.13
N ARG A 51 -7.20 -29.39 -9.87
CA ARG A 51 -7.16 -28.00 -9.40
C ARG A 51 -8.57 -27.55 -8.99
N ARG A 52 -8.75 -27.04 -7.77
CA ARG A 52 -10.00 -26.38 -7.37
C ARG A 52 -10.19 -25.08 -8.14
N PHE A 53 -11.46 -24.74 -8.37
CA PHE A 53 -11.88 -23.48 -8.95
C PHE A 53 -12.79 -22.72 -7.99
N PHE A 54 -12.58 -21.41 -7.88
CA PHE A 54 -13.41 -20.47 -7.12
C PHE A 54 -14.72 -20.17 -7.89
N THR A 55 -15.55 -21.21 -8.05
CA THR A 55 -16.85 -21.11 -8.74
C THR A 55 -17.82 -20.15 -8.06
N GLU A 56 -17.67 -19.96 -6.76
CA GLU A 56 -18.45 -19.08 -5.90
C GLU A 56 -18.31 -17.60 -6.32
N LEU A 57 -17.17 -17.22 -6.90
CA LEU A 57 -16.92 -15.87 -7.46
C LEU A 57 -17.68 -15.62 -8.77
N LEU A 58 -18.24 -16.65 -9.40
CA LEU A 58 -19.10 -16.51 -10.58
C LEU A 58 -20.52 -16.07 -10.23
N THR A 59 -20.84 -15.82 -8.96
CA THR A 59 -22.06 -15.09 -8.61
C THR A 59 -21.98 -13.65 -9.13
N ASP A 60 -23.10 -13.09 -9.63
CA ASP A 60 -23.11 -11.72 -10.18
C ASP A 60 -23.05 -10.65 -9.07
N ASP A 61 -23.53 -10.99 -7.88
CA ASP A 61 -23.62 -10.08 -6.75
C ASP A 61 -22.37 -10.17 -5.86
N ALA A 62 -21.41 -9.27 -6.12
CA ALA A 62 -20.18 -9.19 -5.37
C ALA A 62 -20.38 -8.89 -3.88
N SER A 63 -21.53 -8.38 -3.44
CA SER A 63 -21.77 -8.15 -2.00
C SER A 63 -22.00 -9.46 -1.23
N ARG A 64 -22.26 -10.57 -1.93
CA ARG A 64 -22.51 -11.88 -1.33
C ARG A 64 -21.26 -12.73 -1.16
N TRP A 65 -20.11 -12.32 -1.71
CA TRP A 65 -18.89 -13.09 -1.51
C TRP A 65 -18.46 -13.02 -0.06
N GLU A 66 -18.27 -14.20 0.53
CA GLU A 66 -17.72 -14.36 1.87
C GLU A 66 -16.30 -13.81 1.93
N ARG A 67 -15.93 -13.21 3.06
CA ARG A 67 -14.61 -12.60 3.24
C ARG A 67 -13.48 -13.61 3.10
N GLU A 68 -13.61 -14.79 3.70
CA GLU A 68 -12.60 -15.86 3.62
C GLU A 68 -12.36 -16.34 2.18
N LEU A 69 -13.43 -16.39 1.37
CA LEU A 69 -13.33 -16.68 -0.06
C LEU A 69 -12.51 -15.61 -0.79
N ILE A 70 -12.74 -14.34 -0.49
CA ILE A 70 -12.01 -13.21 -1.09
C ILE A 70 -10.53 -13.24 -0.69
N GLU A 71 -10.24 -13.44 0.60
CA GLU A 71 -8.87 -13.54 1.11
C GLU A 71 -8.11 -14.68 0.43
N THR A 72 -8.71 -15.86 0.34
CA THR A 72 -8.11 -17.02 -0.34
C THR A 72 -7.88 -16.76 -1.83
N ALA A 73 -8.83 -16.09 -2.49
CA ALA A 73 -8.71 -15.71 -3.89
C ALA A 73 -7.57 -14.71 -4.11
N LEU A 74 -7.49 -13.65 -3.30
CA LEU A 74 -6.42 -12.65 -3.39
C LEU A 74 -5.04 -13.23 -3.04
N MET A 75 -4.99 -14.19 -2.11
CA MET A 75 -3.78 -14.95 -1.81
C MET A 75 -3.28 -15.73 -3.03
N THR A 76 -4.19 -16.36 -3.77
CA THR A 76 -3.87 -17.01 -5.06
C THR A 76 -3.33 -16.02 -6.08
N LEU A 77 -3.96 -14.84 -6.19
CA LEU A 77 -3.55 -13.80 -7.15
C LEU A 77 -2.20 -13.15 -6.78
N THR A 78 -1.84 -13.15 -5.51
CA THR A 78 -0.57 -12.60 -5.01
C THR A 78 0.57 -13.60 -5.18
N SER A 79 0.41 -14.82 -4.68
CA SER A 79 1.48 -15.82 -4.63
C SER A 79 1.61 -16.65 -5.90
N GLY A 80 0.51 -16.88 -6.62
CA GLY A 80 0.48 -17.67 -7.84
C GLY A 80 1.45 -17.20 -8.92
N PRO A 81 1.47 -15.90 -9.28
CA PRO A 81 2.40 -15.36 -10.26
C PRO A 81 3.88 -15.65 -9.96
N GLY A 82 4.30 -15.51 -8.71
CA GLY A 82 5.67 -15.79 -8.29
C GLY A 82 6.01 -17.28 -8.42
N CYS A 83 5.08 -18.19 -8.12
CA CYS A 83 5.38 -19.62 -8.11
C CYS A 83 5.18 -20.32 -9.46
N PHE A 84 4.24 -19.83 -10.28
CA PHE A 84 3.82 -20.54 -11.50
C PHE A 84 3.85 -19.66 -12.75
N GLY A 85 4.39 -18.45 -12.64
CA GLY A 85 4.38 -17.45 -13.69
C GLY A 85 3.00 -16.78 -13.86
N LEU A 86 2.98 -15.68 -14.62
CA LEU A 86 1.75 -14.95 -14.89
C LEU A 86 0.78 -15.77 -15.74
N ARG A 87 -0.48 -15.83 -15.30
CA ARG A 87 -1.59 -16.40 -16.07
C ARG A 87 -2.59 -15.32 -16.42
N ARG A 88 -3.07 -15.35 -17.67
CA ARG A 88 -4.12 -14.44 -18.15
C ARG A 88 -5.38 -14.52 -17.29
N GLU A 89 -5.79 -15.74 -16.93
CA GLU A 89 -6.91 -16.00 -16.02
C GLU A 89 -6.83 -15.17 -14.74
N TRP A 90 -5.69 -15.20 -14.05
CA TRP A 90 -5.49 -14.44 -12.80
C TRP A 90 -5.51 -12.94 -13.03
N SER A 91 -4.98 -12.48 -14.16
CA SER A 91 -5.03 -11.05 -14.54
C SER A 91 -6.47 -10.58 -14.72
N ASP A 92 -7.26 -11.32 -15.50
CA ASP A 92 -8.66 -11.01 -15.77
C ASP A 92 -9.49 -10.99 -14.47
N TRP A 93 -9.22 -11.93 -13.56
CA TRP A 93 -9.87 -11.96 -12.24
C TRP A 93 -9.45 -10.82 -11.33
N LEU A 94 -8.17 -10.46 -11.26
CA LEU A 94 -7.72 -9.31 -10.49
C LEU A 94 -8.41 -8.01 -10.95
N HIS A 95 -8.47 -7.78 -12.26
CA HIS A 95 -9.14 -6.61 -12.84
C HIS A 95 -10.64 -6.61 -12.54
N TYR A 96 -11.27 -7.77 -12.55
CA TYR A 96 -12.68 -7.91 -12.22
C TYR A 96 -12.98 -7.66 -10.73
N LEU A 97 -12.16 -8.21 -9.84
CA LEU A 97 -12.34 -8.15 -8.38
C LEU A 97 -12.09 -6.73 -7.84
N THR A 98 -11.01 -6.08 -8.27
CA THR A 98 -10.53 -4.80 -7.71
C THR A 98 -11.66 -3.76 -7.57
N PRO A 99 -12.33 -3.30 -8.64
CA PRO A 99 -13.35 -2.25 -8.53
C PRO A 99 -14.62 -2.66 -7.79
N ARG A 100 -14.86 -3.97 -7.60
CA ARG A 100 -16.03 -4.49 -6.86
C ARG A 100 -15.76 -4.57 -5.37
N LEU A 101 -14.52 -4.87 -4.99
CA LEU A 101 -14.10 -4.91 -3.59
C LEU A 101 -13.90 -3.51 -3.02
N LEU A 102 -13.50 -2.52 -3.83
CA LEU A 102 -13.32 -1.14 -3.37
C LEU A 102 -14.57 -0.54 -2.71
N GLY A 103 -15.77 -0.89 -3.20
CA GLY A 103 -17.02 -0.43 -2.60
C GLY A 103 -17.43 -1.17 -1.30
N ARG A 104 -16.66 -2.18 -0.89
CA ARG A 104 -16.93 -3.00 0.31
C ARG A 104 -15.92 -2.78 1.43
N ILE A 105 -14.74 -2.24 1.11
CA ILE A 105 -13.67 -1.99 2.08
C ILE A 105 -14.08 -0.81 2.94
N ASP A 106 -14.46 -1.10 4.18
CA ASP A 106 -14.82 -0.08 5.17
C ASP A 106 -14.54 -0.58 6.59
N GLY A 107 -13.59 0.06 7.27
CA GLY A 107 -13.16 -0.30 8.62
C GLY A 107 -12.05 -1.38 8.70
N PRO A 108 -11.59 -1.69 9.92
CA PRO A 108 -10.39 -2.47 10.19
C PRO A 108 -10.52 -3.95 9.79
N GLN A 109 -11.74 -4.47 9.76
CA GLN A 109 -12.04 -5.85 9.39
C GLN A 109 -11.80 -6.17 7.90
N TRP A 110 -11.44 -5.16 7.10
CA TRP A 110 -11.08 -5.26 5.69
C TRP A 110 -9.59 -5.00 5.41
N LYS A 111 -8.77 -4.75 6.44
CA LYS A 111 -7.35 -4.40 6.29
C LYS A 111 -6.58 -5.42 5.45
N ASN A 112 -6.74 -6.71 5.76
CA ASN A 112 -6.09 -7.83 5.07
C ASN A 112 -6.50 -7.91 3.59
N ILE A 113 -7.77 -7.65 3.27
CA ILE A 113 -8.26 -7.62 1.89
C ILE A 113 -7.67 -6.45 1.12
N TYR A 114 -7.61 -5.27 1.73
CA TYR A 114 -7.00 -4.10 1.11
C TYR A 114 -5.51 -4.31 0.84
N GLU A 115 -4.77 -4.81 1.83
CA GLU A 115 -3.36 -5.17 1.71
C GLU A 115 -3.14 -6.23 0.62
N SER A 116 -3.95 -7.29 0.61
CA SER A 116 -3.87 -8.35 -0.39
C SER A 116 -4.25 -7.88 -1.80
N LEU A 117 -5.13 -6.89 -1.96
CA LEU A 117 -5.43 -6.27 -3.25
C LEU A 117 -4.21 -5.51 -3.79
N ILE A 118 -3.53 -4.75 -2.94
CA ILE A 118 -2.29 -4.07 -3.31
C ILE A 118 -1.20 -5.08 -3.66
N SER A 119 -1.05 -6.14 -2.87
CA SER A 119 -0.09 -7.21 -3.13
C SER A 119 -0.40 -7.92 -4.45
N ALA A 120 -1.64 -8.29 -4.72
CA ALA A 120 -2.03 -8.91 -5.99
C ALA A 120 -1.79 -7.96 -7.18
N PHE A 121 -2.04 -6.66 -7.01
CA PHE A 121 -1.71 -5.64 -8.02
C PHE A 121 -0.21 -5.57 -8.28
N MET A 122 0.61 -5.52 -7.23
CA MET A 122 2.07 -5.47 -7.35
C MET A 122 2.67 -6.76 -7.90
N ALA A 123 2.11 -7.91 -7.54
CA ALA A 123 2.48 -9.19 -8.11
C ALA A 123 2.15 -9.23 -9.61
N ARG A 124 1.00 -8.70 -10.04
CA ARG A 124 0.66 -8.62 -11.46
C ARG A 124 1.54 -7.64 -12.24
N TYR A 125 1.93 -6.54 -11.61
CA TYR A 125 2.62 -5.41 -12.26
C TYR A 125 3.95 -5.09 -11.58
N PRO A 126 4.95 -5.98 -11.59
CA PRO A 126 6.21 -5.76 -10.88
C PRO A 126 6.99 -4.51 -11.36
N ASP A 127 6.72 -4.01 -12.56
CA ASP A 127 7.26 -2.77 -13.13
C ASP A 127 6.14 -1.72 -13.32
N GLU A 128 6.39 -0.47 -12.96
CA GLU A 128 5.49 0.66 -13.22
C GLU A 128 5.29 0.98 -14.70
N ARG A 129 6.13 0.42 -15.58
CA ARG A 129 6.06 0.54 -17.04
C ARG A 129 5.36 -0.65 -17.70
N SER A 130 4.73 -1.51 -16.91
CA SER A 130 3.99 -2.67 -17.40
C SER A 130 2.89 -2.25 -18.40
N GLU A 131 2.52 -3.19 -19.28
CA GLU A 131 1.34 -3.02 -20.12
C GLU A 131 0.06 -3.10 -19.28
N TYR A 132 -0.75 -2.03 -19.33
CA TYR A 132 -2.01 -1.93 -18.62
C TYR A 132 -3.22 -2.20 -19.54
N PRO A 133 -4.39 -2.61 -19.00
CA PRO A 133 -5.53 -3.04 -19.82
C PRO A 133 -6.16 -1.93 -20.66
N TYR A 134 -6.01 -0.66 -20.25
CA TYR A 134 -6.49 0.50 -20.98
C TYR A 134 -5.73 1.76 -20.55
N ASP A 135 -5.84 2.82 -21.35
CA ASP A 135 -5.23 4.12 -21.07
C ASP A 135 -5.72 4.68 -19.73
N ARG A 136 -4.82 5.20 -18.89
CA ARG A 136 -5.13 5.74 -17.55
C ARG A 136 -5.53 4.70 -16.50
N PHE A 137 -5.45 3.40 -16.78
CA PHE A 137 -5.74 2.36 -15.78
C PHE A 137 -4.95 2.55 -14.47
N LEU A 138 -3.65 2.88 -14.58
CA LEU A 138 -2.80 3.13 -13.42
C LEU A 138 -3.26 4.37 -12.64
N GLU A 139 -3.59 5.46 -13.35
CA GLU A 139 -4.13 6.69 -12.75
C GLU A 139 -5.44 6.40 -12.01
N ASP A 140 -6.34 5.61 -12.63
CA ASP A 140 -7.62 5.26 -12.04
C ASP A 140 -7.46 4.35 -10.82
N THR A 141 -6.51 3.41 -10.86
CA THR A 141 -6.18 2.55 -9.72
C THR A 141 -5.63 3.39 -8.55
N LEU A 142 -4.70 4.30 -8.81
CA LEU A 142 -4.18 5.19 -7.75
C LEU A 142 -5.29 6.09 -7.21
N ALA A 143 -6.06 6.74 -8.09
CA ALA A 143 -7.17 7.61 -7.71
C ALA A 143 -8.30 6.88 -6.95
N THR A 144 -8.31 5.55 -6.94
CA THR A 144 -9.29 4.74 -6.22
C THR A 144 -8.65 3.95 -5.09
N LEU A 145 -8.04 2.80 -5.38
CA LEU A 145 -7.32 1.95 -4.43
C LEU A 145 -6.30 2.74 -3.63
N GLY A 146 -5.51 3.58 -4.29
CA GLY A 146 -4.53 4.41 -3.61
C GLY A 146 -5.11 5.48 -2.68
N ARG A 147 -6.36 5.92 -2.89
CA ARG A 147 -7.00 6.94 -2.04
C ARG A 147 -7.92 6.38 -0.96
N MET A 148 -8.04 5.06 -0.85
CA MET A 148 -8.80 4.43 0.24
C MET A 148 -8.38 4.91 1.63
N PRO A 149 -7.07 5.05 1.97
CA PRO A 149 -6.63 5.64 3.24
C PRO A 149 -7.23 7.00 3.55
N MET A 150 -7.50 7.81 2.52
CA MET A 150 -8.02 9.16 2.63
C MET A 150 -9.55 9.22 2.66
N ALA A 151 -10.24 8.07 2.64
CA ALA A 151 -11.70 8.01 2.65
C ALA A 151 -12.29 8.67 3.91
N PRO A 152 -13.45 9.34 3.81
CA PRO A 152 -14.13 9.94 4.96
C PRO A 152 -14.28 9.02 6.18
N SER A 153 -14.49 7.72 5.99
CA SER A 153 -14.65 6.78 7.13
C SER A 153 -13.36 6.58 7.94
N ASN A 154 -12.21 7.01 7.44
CA ASN A 154 -10.92 6.94 8.15
C ASN A 154 -10.56 8.24 8.88
N TRP A 155 -11.31 9.32 8.67
CA TRP A 155 -10.97 10.65 9.16
C TRP A 155 -12.15 11.34 9.82
N ASN A 156 -11.94 11.92 11.00
CA ASN A 156 -12.92 12.75 11.69
C ASN A 156 -12.25 14.08 12.10
N ASP A 157 -12.74 15.19 11.55
CA ASP A 157 -12.19 16.54 11.76
C ASP A 157 -10.66 16.63 11.57
N GLY A 158 -10.14 15.92 10.57
CA GLY A 158 -8.71 15.87 10.25
C GLY A 158 -7.89 14.88 11.09
N GLY A 159 -8.48 14.27 12.12
CA GLY A 159 -7.86 13.21 12.92
C GLY A 159 -8.17 11.81 12.39
N LEU A 160 -7.27 10.86 12.63
CA LEU A 160 -7.51 9.45 12.28
C LEU A 160 -8.62 8.84 13.16
N VAL A 161 -9.53 8.10 12.54
CA VAL A 161 -10.53 7.30 13.27
C VAL A 161 -9.87 6.06 13.87
N MET A 162 -10.17 5.76 15.14
CA MET A 162 -9.59 4.64 15.87
C MET A 162 -9.78 3.30 15.16
N ASP A 163 -11.02 3.02 14.75
CA ASP A 163 -11.44 1.83 14.04
C ASP A 163 -11.62 2.12 12.54
N GLY A 164 -10.66 2.86 11.96
CA GLY A 164 -10.57 3.04 10.50
C GLY A 164 -9.90 1.85 9.80
N LEU A 165 -9.82 1.93 8.47
CA LEU A 165 -9.01 1.02 7.65
C LEU A 165 -7.54 1.05 8.07
N ILE A 166 -7.02 2.24 8.38
CA ILE A 166 -5.74 2.41 9.08
C ILE A 166 -6.06 2.60 10.57
N PRO A 167 -5.98 1.54 11.39
CA PRO A 167 -6.32 1.65 12.80
C PRO A 167 -5.34 2.59 13.48
N ALA A 168 -5.83 3.50 14.31
CA ALA A 168 -4.99 4.46 15.02
C ALA A 168 -4.04 3.72 15.98
N VAL A 169 -4.59 2.81 16.77
CA VAL A 169 -3.89 1.91 17.71
C VAL A 169 -4.32 0.46 17.44
N GLU A 170 -3.54 -0.52 17.90
CA GLU A 170 -4.05 -1.90 18.01
C GLU A 170 -3.98 -2.39 19.47
N GLU A 171 -4.88 -3.30 19.81
CA GLU A 171 -4.92 -3.96 21.11
C GLU A 171 -3.93 -5.12 21.15
N MET A 172 -2.97 -5.04 22.08
CA MET A 172 -1.97 -6.06 22.35
C MET A 172 -2.18 -6.66 23.74
N THR A 173 -1.53 -7.80 24.00
CA THR A 173 -1.55 -8.49 25.31
C THR A 173 -1.19 -7.57 26.49
N TYR A 174 -0.40 -6.53 26.25
CA TYR A 174 0.08 -5.59 27.28
C TYR A 174 -0.58 -4.21 27.24
N GLY A 175 -1.59 -3.99 26.39
CA GLY A 175 -2.28 -2.71 26.27
C GLY A 175 -2.42 -2.21 24.83
N LEU A 176 -2.71 -0.93 24.66
CA LEU A 176 -2.82 -0.29 23.36
C LEU A 176 -1.42 0.14 22.89
N ALA A 177 -1.11 -0.10 21.63
CA ALA A 177 0.14 0.36 21.04
C ALA A 177 -0.07 1.03 19.68
N LEU A 178 0.88 1.91 19.33
CA LEU A 178 0.93 2.56 18.02
C LEU A 178 1.80 1.74 17.08
N PHE A 179 1.22 1.39 15.94
CA PHE A 179 1.85 0.58 14.90
C PHE A 179 1.98 1.39 13.63
N CYS A 180 3.06 1.23 12.87
CA CYS A 180 3.08 1.83 11.53
C CYS A 180 1.96 1.22 10.66
N GLY A 181 1.75 -0.10 10.75
CA GLY A 181 0.61 -0.84 10.20
C GLY A 181 0.80 -1.28 8.76
N GLY A 182 0.44 -2.54 8.44
CA GLY A 182 0.58 -3.10 7.10
C GLY A 182 -0.18 -2.31 6.03
N THR A 183 -1.44 -1.97 6.30
CA THR A 183 -2.29 -1.16 5.41
C THR A 183 -1.68 0.19 5.06
N PHE A 184 -1.09 0.86 6.05
CA PHE A 184 -0.41 2.13 5.87
C PHE A 184 0.81 1.97 4.95
N SER A 185 1.62 0.94 5.22
CA SER A 185 2.80 0.61 4.43
C SER A 185 2.45 0.25 2.98
N ALA A 186 1.47 -0.65 2.79
CA ALA A 186 0.98 -1.06 1.48
C ALA A 186 0.52 0.16 0.66
N ALA A 187 -0.23 1.07 1.28
CA ALA A 187 -0.71 2.28 0.63
C ALA A 187 0.43 3.23 0.22
N LEU A 188 1.39 3.49 1.11
CA LEU A 188 2.53 4.35 0.81
C LEU A 188 3.41 3.76 -0.29
N PHE A 189 3.70 2.46 -0.22
CA PHE A 189 4.51 1.79 -1.22
C PHE A 189 3.81 1.67 -2.58
N LEU A 190 2.48 1.57 -2.62
CA LEU A 190 1.73 1.66 -3.88
C LEU A 190 2.03 2.97 -4.61
N HIS A 191 1.98 4.10 -3.89
CA HIS A 191 2.26 5.41 -4.51
C HIS A 191 3.73 5.57 -4.82
N LEU A 192 4.62 5.21 -3.90
CA LEU A 192 6.06 5.30 -4.14
C LEU A 192 6.50 4.51 -5.35
N LYS A 193 5.86 3.36 -5.63
CA LYS A 193 6.17 2.53 -6.79
C LYS A 193 5.53 3.04 -8.09
N TYR A 194 4.26 3.43 -8.06
CA TYR A 194 3.49 3.65 -9.29
C TYR A 194 3.12 5.10 -9.61
N LEU A 195 3.13 6.01 -8.64
CA LEU A 195 2.80 7.41 -8.93
C LEU A 195 3.84 7.99 -9.89
N ASP A 196 3.41 8.80 -10.86
CA ASP A 196 4.31 9.48 -11.79
C ASP A 196 5.42 10.24 -11.02
N GLU A 197 6.66 10.11 -11.48
CA GLU A 197 7.83 10.66 -10.77
C GLU A 197 7.75 12.19 -10.62
N GLY A 198 7.10 12.89 -11.56
CA GLY A 198 6.87 14.33 -11.49
C GLY A 198 5.85 14.75 -10.43
N LEU A 199 5.02 13.83 -9.94
CA LEU A 199 4.01 14.06 -8.89
C LEU A 199 4.46 13.61 -7.50
N LEU A 200 5.51 12.79 -7.40
CA LEU A 200 6.01 12.25 -6.14
C LEU A 200 6.37 13.32 -5.10
N PRO A 201 7.06 14.44 -5.45
CA PRO A 201 7.45 15.42 -4.44
C PRO A 201 6.26 16.06 -3.73
N ASP A 202 5.26 16.50 -4.51
CA ASP A 202 4.08 17.17 -3.97
C ASP A 202 3.17 16.20 -3.23
N TRP A 203 3.03 14.97 -3.73
CA TRP A 203 2.30 13.92 -3.02
C TRP A 203 2.94 13.63 -1.66
N LEU A 204 4.25 13.37 -1.61
CA LEU A 204 4.93 13.04 -0.35
C LEU A 204 4.94 14.24 0.61
N ALA A 205 5.06 15.46 0.10
CA ALA A 205 4.89 16.66 0.92
C ALA A 205 3.48 16.73 1.54
N SER A 206 2.42 16.38 0.79
CA SER A 206 1.05 16.32 1.33
C SER A 206 0.88 15.24 2.40
N VAL A 207 1.50 14.07 2.22
CA VAL A 207 1.51 12.98 3.21
C VAL A 207 2.15 13.42 4.52
N LEU A 208 3.27 14.14 4.45
CA LEU A 208 4.00 14.64 5.62
C LEU A 208 3.35 15.88 6.26
N ALA A 209 2.47 16.58 5.54
CA ALA A 209 1.78 17.78 6.01
C ALA A 209 0.51 17.48 6.81
N ILE A 210 0.07 16.22 6.89
CA ILE A 210 -1.08 15.83 7.71
C ILE A 210 -0.76 16.06 9.20
N GLU A 211 -1.58 16.87 9.86
CA GLU A 211 -1.31 17.36 11.23
C GLU A 211 -1.72 16.38 12.35
N ASP A 212 -2.51 15.35 12.04
CA ASP A 212 -2.90 14.32 13.01
C ASP A 212 -1.67 13.69 13.69
N ALA A 213 -1.65 13.70 15.03
CA ALA A 213 -0.50 13.26 15.81
C ALA A 213 -0.21 11.76 15.61
N VAL A 214 -1.27 10.93 15.55
CA VAL A 214 -1.14 9.49 15.33
C VAL A 214 -0.55 9.21 13.95
N TRP A 215 -1.04 9.89 12.91
CA TRP A 215 -0.50 9.82 11.55
C TRP A 215 0.98 10.19 11.51
N ARG A 216 1.36 11.31 12.14
CA ARG A 216 2.76 11.76 12.20
C ARG A 216 3.66 10.73 12.90
N VAL A 217 3.20 10.12 14.00
CA VAL A 217 3.93 9.03 14.66
C VAL A 217 4.06 7.81 13.74
N LYS A 218 2.97 7.39 13.08
CA LYS A 218 2.98 6.27 12.13
C LYS A 218 3.96 6.51 10.98
N MET A 219 4.02 7.72 10.44
CA MET A 219 5.00 8.10 9.42
C MET A 219 6.43 7.92 9.94
N VAL A 220 6.75 8.42 11.14
CA VAL A 220 8.09 8.24 11.74
C VAL A 220 8.42 6.75 11.89
N LEU A 221 7.54 5.97 12.52
CA LEU A 221 7.75 4.53 12.69
C LEU A 221 7.93 3.81 11.34
N TRP A 222 7.09 4.14 10.35
CA TRP A 222 7.15 3.55 9.01
C TRP A 222 8.49 3.85 8.31
N VAL A 223 8.98 5.10 8.36
CA VAL A 223 10.25 5.48 7.74
C VAL A 223 11.44 4.74 8.35
N ALA A 224 11.46 4.57 9.67
CA ALA A 224 12.48 3.79 10.36
C ALA A 224 12.43 2.31 9.92
N LYS A 225 11.23 1.73 9.92
CA LYS A 225 11.00 0.31 9.68
C LYS A 225 11.00 -0.10 8.20
N SER A 226 11.00 0.88 7.30
CA SER A 226 11.02 0.68 5.85
C SER A 226 12.39 0.94 5.23
N ARG A 227 13.44 1.12 6.05
CA ARG A 227 14.78 1.54 5.60
C ARG A 227 15.36 0.65 4.51
N GLU A 228 15.07 -0.65 4.51
CA GLU A 228 15.61 -1.59 3.52
C GLU A 228 15.12 -1.22 2.11
N LEU A 229 13.82 -1.00 1.93
CA LEU A 229 13.27 -0.59 0.64
C LEU A 229 13.57 0.88 0.29
N LEU A 230 13.62 1.75 1.30
CA LEU A 230 13.77 3.20 1.09
C LEU A 230 15.23 3.63 0.85
N LEU A 231 16.21 2.88 1.36
CA LEU A 231 17.63 3.24 1.30
C LEU A 231 18.45 2.27 0.44
N GLN A 232 18.10 0.99 0.41
CA GLN A 232 18.90 -0.01 -0.30
C GLN A 232 18.32 -0.30 -1.69
N SER A 233 19.21 -0.40 -2.69
CA SER A 233 18.81 -0.75 -4.05
C SER A 233 18.60 -2.26 -4.18
N GLY A 234 17.69 -2.65 -5.08
CA GLY A 234 17.41 -4.05 -5.41
C GLY A 234 16.59 -4.85 -4.39
N GLN A 235 16.24 -4.25 -3.24
CA GLN A 235 15.41 -4.91 -2.24
C GLN A 235 13.96 -5.12 -2.70
N GLN A 236 13.30 -6.12 -2.10
CA GLN A 236 11.93 -6.54 -2.40
C GLN A 236 11.06 -6.59 -1.14
N PRO A 237 9.74 -6.36 -1.20
CA PRO A 237 8.90 -6.36 -0.01
C PRO A 237 8.90 -7.67 0.78
N GLY A 238 9.29 -8.78 0.16
CA GLY A 238 9.47 -10.05 0.88
C GLY A 238 10.58 -10.06 1.93
N VAL A 239 11.48 -9.06 1.94
CA VAL A 239 12.48 -8.91 3.02
C VAL A 239 11.95 -8.15 4.23
N LEU A 240 10.81 -7.47 4.11
CA LEU A 240 10.28 -6.67 5.20
C LEU A 240 9.89 -7.54 6.39
N GLU A 241 10.22 -7.07 7.59
CA GLU A 241 9.79 -7.70 8.83
C GLU A 241 8.26 -7.70 8.93
N MET A 242 7.69 -8.91 8.97
CA MET A 242 6.27 -9.16 9.29
C MET A 242 6.09 -9.22 10.82
N GLU A 243 6.70 -8.31 11.56
CA GLU A 243 6.51 -8.25 13.01
C GLU A 243 5.15 -7.58 13.29
N PRO A 244 4.17 -8.27 13.89
CA PRO A 244 2.83 -7.71 14.12
C PRO A 244 2.86 -6.42 14.93
N SER A 245 3.90 -6.24 15.75
CA SER A 245 4.06 -5.11 16.64
C SER A 245 4.88 -3.95 16.10
N TYR A 246 5.67 -4.09 15.03
CA TYR A 246 6.58 -3.01 14.59
C TYR A 246 6.94 -3.02 13.11
N GLY A 247 6.53 -4.06 12.38
CA GLY A 247 6.92 -4.29 11.00
C GLY A 247 6.30 -3.29 10.04
N SER A 248 7.02 -3.04 8.94
CA SER A 248 6.49 -2.35 7.75
C SER A 248 5.95 -3.33 6.70
N GLY A 249 6.01 -4.64 6.98
CA GLY A 249 5.38 -5.67 6.16
C GLY A 249 3.84 -5.58 6.16
N TRP A 250 3.22 -6.16 5.14
CA TRP A 250 1.77 -6.18 4.98
C TRP A 250 1.34 -7.51 4.34
N ASP A 251 0.04 -7.81 4.39
CA ASP A 251 -0.47 -9.07 3.87
C ASP A 251 -0.15 -9.27 2.38
N GLY A 252 0.54 -10.37 2.11
CA GLY A 252 0.97 -10.76 0.77
C GLY A 252 2.27 -10.11 0.29
N CYS A 253 2.92 -9.23 1.07
CA CYS A 253 4.18 -8.60 0.66
C CYS A 253 5.32 -9.62 0.44
N TRP A 254 5.26 -10.76 1.14
CA TRP A 254 6.16 -11.90 0.97
C TRP A 254 6.08 -12.55 -0.43
N GLY A 255 4.98 -12.35 -1.18
CA GLY A 255 4.84 -12.83 -2.55
C GLY A 255 5.50 -11.92 -3.60
N LEU A 256 5.99 -10.74 -3.19
CA LEU A 256 6.51 -9.72 -4.09
C LEU A 256 8.03 -9.86 -4.22
N MET A 257 8.46 -10.57 -5.27
CA MET A 257 9.87 -10.89 -5.52
C MET A 257 10.48 -10.16 -6.72
N GLY A 258 9.74 -9.21 -7.32
CA GLY A 258 10.22 -8.40 -8.44
C GLY A 258 10.20 -9.09 -9.82
N SER A 259 9.81 -10.36 -9.91
CA SER A 259 9.60 -11.06 -11.19
C SER A 259 8.53 -12.14 -11.07
N ASN A 260 8.01 -12.59 -12.23
CA ASN A 260 7.05 -13.68 -12.31
C ASN A 260 7.43 -14.68 -13.43
N PRO A 261 7.82 -15.93 -13.12
CA PRO A 261 7.98 -16.47 -11.77
C PRO A 261 9.11 -15.77 -10.99
N SER A 262 9.17 -16.02 -9.69
CA SER A 262 10.21 -15.45 -8.81
C SER A 262 11.57 -16.06 -9.16
N PRO A 263 12.69 -15.35 -8.87
CA PRO A 263 14.03 -15.88 -9.13
C PRO A 263 14.36 -17.12 -8.28
N GLU A 264 13.64 -17.31 -7.17
CA GLU A 264 13.76 -18.50 -6.33
C GLU A 264 13.25 -19.76 -7.03
N VAL A 265 12.22 -19.61 -7.88
CA VAL A 265 11.62 -20.71 -8.66
C VAL A 265 12.32 -20.88 -10.00
N ASP A 266 12.65 -19.76 -10.66
CA ASP A 266 13.37 -19.75 -11.93
C ASP A 266 14.56 -18.77 -11.84
N PRO A 267 15.78 -19.26 -11.56
CA PRO A 267 16.98 -18.43 -11.43
C PRO A 267 17.37 -17.64 -12.70
N SER A 268 16.75 -17.91 -13.85
CA SER A 268 16.96 -17.12 -15.06
C SER A 268 16.17 -15.81 -15.07
N GLN A 269 15.18 -15.67 -14.18
CA GLN A 269 14.40 -14.46 -14.03
C GLN A 269 15.22 -13.37 -13.34
N ILE A 270 15.11 -12.14 -13.85
CA ILE A 270 15.76 -10.97 -13.27
C ILE A 270 14.69 -10.21 -12.47
N ALA A 271 14.90 -10.11 -11.15
CA ALA A 271 14.04 -9.28 -10.31
C ALA A 271 14.15 -7.81 -10.69
N ILE A 272 13.02 -7.20 -11.01
CA ILE A 272 12.89 -5.76 -11.15
C ILE A 272 12.98 -5.14 -9.75
N PRO A 273 13.85 -4.15 -9.50
CA PRO A 273 13.91 -3.47 -8.21
C PRO A 273 12.55 -2.93 -7.80
N PHE A 274 12.18 -3.12 -6.52
CA PHE A 274 10.85 -2.69 -6.06
C PHE A 274 10.63 -1.19 -6.23
N LEU A 275 11.63 -0.38 -5.87
CA LEU A 275 11.71 1.05 -6.16
C LEU A 275 12.91 1.34 -7.07
N SER A 276 12.76 2.31 -7.97
CA SER A 276 13.89 2.86 -8.75
C SER A 276 14.80 3.72 -7.86
N ASP A 277 16.05 3.92 -8.29
CA ASP A 277 16.97 4.85 -7.61
C ASP A 277 16.40 6.28 -7.56
N ALA A 278 15.76 6.73 -8.65
CA ALA A 278 15.15 8.05 -8.75
C ALA A 278 14.05 8.24 -7.68
N ARG A 279 13.18 7.24 -7.50
CA ARG A 279 12.11 7.25 -6.49
C ARG A 279 12.67 7.29 -5.07
N ARG A 280 13.69 6.48 -4.76
CA ARG A 280 14.38 6.52 -3.45
C ARG A 280 15.02 7.87 -3.18
N GLN A 281 15.73 8.43 -4.15
CA GLN A 281 16.39 9.73 -4.02
C GLN A 281 15.38 10.87 -3.82
N CYS A 282 14.28 10.85 -4.59
CA CYS A 282 13.15 11.78 -4.43
C CYS A 282 12.58 11.69 -3.01
N PHE A 283 12.29 10.48 -2.52
CA PHE A 283 11.80 10.25 -1.18
C PHE A 283 12.74 10.85 -0.11
N GLN A 284 14.03 10.51 -0.16
CA GLN A 284 15.01 11.01 0.80
C GLN A 284 15.15 12.53 0.77
N SER A 285 15.09 13.14 -0.42
CA SER A 285 15.19 14.59 -0.59
C SER A 285 14.01 15.32 0.05
N VAL A 286 12.79 14.86 -0.23
CA VAL A 286 11.56 15.44 0.34
C VAL A 286 11.51 15.20 1.84
N LEU A 287 11.84 13.99 2.31
CA LEU A 287 11.88 13.69 3.73
C LEU A 287 12.83 14.64 4.48
N ARG A 288 14.07 14.83 4.01
CA ARG A 288 15.03 15.77 4.62
C ARG A 288 14.55 17.22 4.63
N ARG A 289 13.71 17.61 3.68
CA ARG A 289 13.16 18.96 3.59
C ARG A 289 12.03 19.21 4.58
N HIS A 290 11.19 18.20 4.82
CA HIS A 290 9.95 18.35 5.57
C HIS A 290 10.05 17.80 7.01
N LEU A 291 10.88 16.79 7.24
CA LEU A 291 11.13 16.20 8.55
C LEU A 291 12.47 16.69 9.10
N THR A 292 12.41 17.51 10.13
CA THR A 292 13.56 18.12 10.82
C THR A 292 13.71 17.59 12.23
N ARG A 293 14.90 17.74 12.84
CA ARG A 293 15.07 17.42 14.27
C ARG A 293 14.08 18.17 15.16
N ALA A 294 13.91 19.47 14.91
CA ALA A 294 12.97 20.30 15.67
C ALA A 294 11.50 19.85 15.53
N SER A 295 11.07 19.36 14.36
CA SER A 295 9.72 18.77 14.23
C SER A 295 9.59 17.44 14.97
N LEU A 296 10.64 16.61 14.98
CA LEU A 296 10.63 15.33 15.70
C LEU A 296 10.64 15.53 17.22
N GLU A 297 11.39 16.51 17.71
CA GLU A 297 11.41 16.90 19.14
C GLU A 297 10.04 17.39 19.61
N ARG A 298 9.37 18.25 18.81
CA ARG A 298 8.00 18.70 19.11
C ARG A 298 7.02 17.54 19.15
N LEU A 299 7.06 16.66 18.14
CA LEU A 299 6.21 15.48 18.11
C LEU A 299 6.49 14.53 19.29
N GLY A 300 7.75 14.38 19.70
CA GLY A 300 8.12 13.60 20.88
C GLY A 300 7.53 14.14 22.17
N ALA A 301 7.44 15.47 22.31
CA ALA A 301 6.74 16.09 23.45
C ALA A 301 5.24 15.80 23.42
N GLU A 302 4.59 15.92 22.26
CA GLU A 302 3.16 15.57 22.09
C GLU A 302 2.88 14.09 22.43
N VAL A 303 3.77 13.19 22.02
CA VAL A 303 3.68 11.75 22.35
C VAL A 303 3.82 11.51 23.85
N ALA A 304 4.77 12.18 24.51
CA ALA A 304 4.96 12.05 25.95
C ALA A 304 3.73 12.54 26.73
N GLU A 305 3.14 13.68 26.34
CA GLU A 305 1.91 14.20 26.93
C GLU A 305 0.73 13.23 26.74
N ALA A 306 0.60 12.63 25.56
CA ALA A 306 -0.46 11.65 25.27
C ALA A 306 -0.33 10.37 26.10
N GLU A 307 0.88 9.82 26.24
CA GLU A 307 1.15 8.64 27.06
C GLU A 307 0.90 8.91 28.56
N GLU A 308 1.26 10.09 29.06
CA GLU A 308 0.95 10.52 30.43
C GLU A 308 -0.57 10.66 30.68
N ALA A 309 -1.31 11.21 29.70
CA ALA A 309 -2.75 11.38 29.78
C ALA A 309 -3.52 10.05 29.68
N GLN A 310 -2.95 9.03 29.03
CA GLN A 310 -3.58 7.74 28.79
C GLN A 310 -2.64 6.57 29.12
N PRO A 311 -2.59 6.10 30.39
CA PRO A 311 -1.67 5.05 30.82
C PRO A 311 -1.78 3.70 30.07
N ARG A 312 -2.84 3.50 29.28
CA ARG A 312 -3.02 2.32 28.41
C ARG A 312 -2.13 2.36 27.16
N LEU A 313 -1.62 3.53 26.79
CA LEU A 313 -0.73 3.79 25.67
C LEU A 313 0.74 3.51 26.05
N TYR A 314 1.01 2.30 26.54
CA TYR A 314 2.30 1.97 27.14
C TYR A 314 3.41 1.72 26.10
N GLY A 315 4.56 2.35 26.28
CA GLY A 315 5.79 2.06 25.55
C GLY A 315 5.90 2.75 24.19
N ILE A 316 4.93 3.58 23.82
CA ILE A 316 4.93 4.34 22.56
C ILE A 316 6.10 5.30 22.51
N ARG A 317 6.36 6.05 23.60
CA ARG A 317 7.49 6.98 23.63
C ARG A 317 8.81 6.28 23.38
N VAL A 318 9.02 5.09 23.96
CA VAL A 318 10.26 4.32 23.77
C VAL A 318 10.45 3.94 22.29
N GLN A 319 9.37 3.49 21.64
CA GLN A 319 9.38 3.12 20.22
C GLN A 319 9.63 4.34 19.33
N PHE A 320 8.96 5.45 19.63
CA PHE A 320 9.13 6.70 18.93
C PHE A 320 10.56 7.22 19.04
N ASP A 321 11.11 7.27 20.26
CA ASP A 321 12.48 7.72 20.51
C ASP A 321 13.50 6.83 19.79
N GLN A 322 13.25 5.52 19.72
CA GLN A 322 14.08 4.61 18.93
C GLN A 322 14.00 4.92 17.43
N ALA A 323 12.79 5.03 16.87
CA ALA A 323 12.60 5.35 15.46
C ALA A 323 13.21 6.71 15.09
N VAL A 324 13.08 7.72 15.94
CA VAL A 324 13.73 9.03 15.75
C VAL A 324 15.24 8.89 15.67
N ARG A 325 15.87 8.13 16.59
CA ARG A 325 17.32 7.89 16.55
C ARG A 325 17.75 7.24 15.24
N GLU A 326 17.01 6.22 14.79
CA GLU A 326 17.28 5.50 13.54
C GLU A 326 17.15 6.44 12.34
N ILE A 327 16.05 7.17 12.21
CA ILE A 327 15.80 8.05 11.05
C ILE A 327 16.79 9.21 10.98
N VAL A 328 17.10 9.83 12.13
CA VAL A 328 18.07 10.93 12.17
C VAL A 328 19.44 10.48 11.65
N LEU A 329 19.84 9.26 12.00
CA LEU A 329 21.12 8.68 11.59
C LEU A 329 21.09 8.23 10.13
N ASP A 330 20.09 7.44 9.74
CA ASP A 330 19.98 6.81 8.43
C ASP A 330 19.69 7.84 7.31
N TYR A 331 18.87 8.85 7.60
CA TYR A 331 18.47 9.88 6.63
C TYR A 331 19.25 11.19 6.78
N GLN A 332 20.18 11.29 7.74
CA GLN A 332 21.02 12.47 7.96
C GLN A 332 20.20 13.75 8.18
N LEU A 333 19.16 13.66 9.02
CA LEU A 333 18.29 14.80 9.30
C LEU A 333 19.04 15.88 10.09
N ARG A 334 18.88 17.13 9.65
CA ARG A 334 19.49 18.31 10.25
C ARG A 334 18.67 18.88 11.39
#